data_AF-A0A077KH35-F1
#
_entry.id   AF-A0A077KH35-F1
#
_cell.length_a   1.000
_cell.length_b   1.000
_cell.length_c   1.000
_cell.angle_alpha   90.00
_cell.angle_beta   90.00
_cell.angle_gamma   90.00
#
_symmetry.space_group_name_H-M   'P 1'
#
loop_
_entity.id
_entity.type
_entity.pdbx_description
1 polymer ?
#
loop_
_entity_poly.entity_id
_entity_poly.type
_entity_poly.pdbx_seq_one_letter_code
_entity_poly.pdbx_strand_id
1 'polypeptide(L)'
;MPAIMKGFFDRTFLPGIAFKNDKKGDRKGLLNAKSARIITTAGDLSLKVYEDEYQSSGLIQLKKGILEYCGVSHIENHFIGPLYELTAKERKEWLDTITGLAITDSL
;
A
#
# COMPACT_ATOMS: atom_id res chain seq x y z
N MET A 1 -3.19 -5.87 7.60
CA MET A 1 -4.13 -4.92 6.96
C MET A 1 -5.51 -5.06 7.62
N PRO A 2 -6.34 -4.01 7.69
CA PRO A 2 -7.71 -4.12 8.24
C PRO A 2 -8.56 -5.15 7.50
N ALA A 3 -9.44 -5.87 8.23
CA ALA A 3 -10.22 -6.96 7.67
C ALA A 3 -11.11 -6.53 6.49
N ILE A 4 -11.73 -5.34 6.57
CA ILE A 4 -12.55 -4.80 5.47
C ILE A 4 -11.72 -4.56 4.20
N MET A 5 -10.51 -4.03 4.34
CA MET A 5 -9.59 -3.81 3.22
C MET A 5 -9.12 -5.13 2.63
N LYS A 6 -8.79 -6.12 3.47
CA LYS A 6 -8.42 -7.45 2.99
C LYS A 6 -9.57 -8.12 2.23
N GLY A 7 -10.78 -8.04 2.77
CA GLY A 7 -12.00 -8.55 2.13
C GLY A 7 -12.34 -7.83 0.83
N PHE A 8 -12.03 -6.53 0.70
CA PHE A 8 -12.16 -5.81 -0.57
C PHE A 8 -11.29 -6.46 -1.65
N PHE A 9 -9.99 -6.67 -1.40
CA PHE A 9 -9.12 -7.32 -2.37
C PHE A 9 -9.57 -8.74 -2.69
N ASP A 10 -9.93 -9.53 -1.68
CA ASP A 10 -10.34 -10.93 -1.90
C ASP A 10 -11.60 -11.07 -2.75
N ARG A 11 -12.49 -10.07 -2.70
CA ARG A 11 -13.77 -10.10 -3.42
C ARG A 11 -13.75 -9.36 -4.76
N THR A 12 -12.76 -8.50 -4.99
CA THR A 12 -12.70 -7.66 -6.20
C THR A 12 -11.50 -8.00 -7.10
N PHE A 13 -10.40 -8.51 -6.54
CA PHE A 13 -9.18 -8.84 -7.29
C PHE A 13 -9.21 -10.32 -7.68
N LEU A 14 -10.19 -10.70 -8.51
CA LEU A 14 -10.41 -12.10 -8.90
C LEU A 14 -9.63 -12.47 -10.18
N PRO A 15 -9.35 -13.78 -10.40
CA PRO A 15 -8.80 -14.27 -11.65
C PRO A 15 -9.66 -13.88 -12.85
N GLY A 16 -9.04 -13.42 -13.93
CA GLY A 16 -9.70 -12.91 -15.12
C GLY A 16 -10.17 -11.45 -15.02
N ILE A 17 -10.14 -10.85 -13.82
CA ILE A 17 -10.47 -9.43 -13.59
C ILE A 17 -9.19 -8.63 -13.30
N ALA A 18 -8.47 -8.98 -12.22
CA ALA A 18 -7.29 -8.24 -11.78
C ALA A 18 -5.97 -8.92 -12.14
N PHE A 19 -5.98 -10.25 -12.34
CA PHE A 19 -4.81 -11.01 -12.79
C PHE A 19 -5.25 -12.25 -13.56
N LYS A 20 -4.33 -12.87 -14.29
CA LYS A 20 -4.48 -14.18 -14.92
C LYS A 20 -3.26 -15.02 -14.63
N ASN A 21 -3.48 -16.28 -14.27
CA ASN A 21 -2.45 -17.32 -14.28
C ASN A 21 -2.83 -18.33 -15.34
N ASP A 22 -1.89 -18.71 -16.19
CA ASP A 22 -2.08 -19.83 -17.09
C ASP A 22 -1.60 -21.15 -16.44
N LYS A 23 -1.91 -22.28 -17.08
CA LYS A 23 -1.49 -23.61 -16.61
C LYS A 23 0.02 -23.85 -16.72
N LYS A 24 0.75 -22.98 -17.42
CA LYS A 24 2.21 -23.06 -17.61
C LYS A 24 2.97 -22.25 -16.56
N GLY A 25 2.26 -21.49 -15.72
CA GLY A 25 2.83 -20.68 -14.65
C GLY A 25 3.04 -19.22 -15.04
N ASP A 26 2.66 -18.80 -16.25
CA ASP A 26 2.76 -17.41 -16.66
C ASP A 26 1.69 -16.60 -15.92
N ARG A 27 2.17 -15.57 -15.20
CA ARG A 27 1.34 -14.67 -14.40
C ARG A 27 1.28 -13.33 -15.12
N LYS A 28 0.08 -12.80 -15.31
CA LYS A 28 -0.16 -11.49 -15.92
C LYS A 28 -1.12 -10.67 -15.09
N GLY A 29 -0.69 -9.50 -14.64
CA GLY A 29 -1.56 -8.48 -14.10
C GLY A 29 -2.50 -7.91 -15.16
N LEU A 30 -3.77 -7.70 -14.78
CA LEU A 30 -4.82 -7.17 -15.66
C LEU A 30 -5.31 -5.79 -15.24
N LEU A 31 -4.87 -5.29 -14.09
CA LEU A 31 -5.12 -3.90 -13.73
C LEU A 31 -4.28 -3.02 -14.66
N ASN A 32 -4.96 -2.29 -15.56
CA ASN A 32 -4.33 -1.28 -16.42
C ASN A 32 -3.90 -0.01 -15.64
N ALA A 33 -3.77 -0.11 -14.32
CA ALA A 33 -3.35 0.97 -13.45
C ALA A 33 -1.84 1.15 -13.54
N LYS A 34 -1.39 2.36 -13.85
CA LYS A 34 0.03 2.69 -14.00
C LYS A 34 0.72 2.89 -12.66
N SER A 35 0.01 3.45 -11.69
CA SER A 35 0.58 3.79 -10.37
C SER A 35 -0.39 3.50 -9.22
N ALA A 36 0.15 3.42 -8.01
CA ALA A 36 -0.59 3.44 -6.76
C ALA A 36 0.24 4.07 -5.63
N ARG A 37 -0.43 4.54 -4.57
CA ARG A 37 0.22 5.00 -3.35
C ARG A 37 -0.33 4.25 -2.14
N ILE A 38 0.56 3.80 -1.26
CA ILE A 38 0.23 3.16 0.01
C ILE A 38 0.58 4.12 1.15
N ILE A 39 -0.41 4.55 1.93
CA ILE A 39 -0.18 5.34 3.14
C ILE A 39 -0.57 4.46 4.34
N THR A 40 0.39 4.16 5.20
CA THR A 40 0.20 3.35 6.41
C THR A 40 0.43 4.22 7.62
N THR A 41 -0.54 4.25 8.53
CA THR A 41 -0.38 4.88 9.84
C THR A 41 -0.29 3.81 10.92
N ALA A 42 0.61 3.97 11.88
CA ALA A 42 0.72 3.07 13.01
C ALA A 42 0.66 3.82 14.34
N GLY A 43 -0.19 3.35 15.25
CA GLY A 43 -0.41 3.97 16.55
C GLY A 43 0.85 3.95 17.40
N ASP A 44 1.42 2.76 17.54
CA ASP A 44 2.48 2.43 18.49
C ASP A 44 3.77 1.89 17.88
N LEU A 45 3.74 1.62 16.58
CA LEU A 45 4.88 1.05 15.88
C LEU A 45 5.75 2.15 15.24
N SER A 46 7.04 2.12 15.55
CA SER A 46 8.03 2.97 14.88
C SER A 46 8.44 2.38 13.53
N LEU A 47 8.91 3.25 12.62
CA LEU A 47 9.38 2.83 11.30
C LEU A 47 10.51 1.79 11.39
N LYS A 48 11.46 1.99 12.30
CA LYS A 48 12.59 1.08 12.48
C LYS A 48 12.14 -0.32 12.88
N VAL A 49 11.24 -0.45 13.85
CA VAL A 49 10.72 -1.76 14.26
C VAL A 49 9.91 -2.39 13.13
N TYR A 50 9.11 -1.59 12.40
CA TYR A 50 8.37 -2.04 11.23
C TYR A 50 9.28 -2.61 10.12
N GLU A 51 10.42 -1.97 9.86
CA GLU A 51 11.38 -2.37 8.84
C GLU A 51 12.28 -3.53 9.28
N ASP A 52 12.84 -3.48 10.48
CA ASP A 52 13.87 -4.42 10.93
C ASP A 52 13.26 -5.72 11.48
N GLU A 53 12.25 -5.62 12.36
CA GLU A 53 11.67 -6.79 13.04
C GLU A 53 10.55 -7.40 12.21
N TYR A 54 9.63 -6.57 11.72
CA TYR A 54 8.49 -7.02 10.92
C TYR A 54 8.78 -7.11 9.42
N GLN A 55 10.00 -6.74 9.00
CA GLN A 55 10.47 -6.82 7.61
C GLN A 55 9.53 -6.12 6.63
N SER A 56 8.87 -5.04 7.06
CA SER A 56 7.84 -4.34 6.28
C SER A 56 6.73 -5.26 5.76
N SER A 57 6.40 -6.34 6.48
CA SER A 57 5.52 -7.42 5.99
C SER A 57 4.16 -6.94 5.48
N GLY A 58 3.55 -5.94 6.14
CA GLY A 58 2.29 -5.33 5.69
C GLY A 58 2.41 -4.63 4.33
N LEU A 59 3.47 -3.87 4.14
CA LEU A 59 3.80 -3.19 2.88
C LEU A 59 4.12 -4.20 1.79
N ILE A 60 4.95 -5.22 2.09
CA ILE A 60 5.29 -6.26 1.13
C ILE A 60 4.04 -7.02 0.68
N GLN A 61 3.15 -7.36 1.61
CA GLN A 61 1.88 -8.03 1.29
C GLN A 61 1.04 -7.21 0.31
N LEU A 62 0.87 -5.90 0.57
CA LEU A 62 0.04 -5.05 -0.27
C LEU A 62 0.73 -4.68 -1.60
N LYS A 63 1.98 -4.26 -1.54
CA LYS A 63 2.78 -3.84 -2.71
C LYS A 63 3.03 -5.03 -3.63
N LYS A 64 3.80 -6.03 -3.17
CA LYS A 64 4.24 -7.15 -4.00
C LYS A 64 3.16 -8.21 -4.17
N GLY A 65 2.51 -8.56 -3.06
CA GLY A 65 1.54 -9.67 -3.02
C GLY A 65 0.21 -9.37 -3.70
N ILE A 66 -0.19 -8.09 -3.80
CA ILE A 66 -1.50 -7.70 -4.32
C ILE A 66 -1.34 -6.77 -5.54
N LEU A 67 -0.76 -5.59 -5.37
CA LEU A 67 -0.78 -4.56 -6.42
C LEU A 67 0.15 -4.87 -7.60
N GLU A 68 1.45 -5.15 -7.35
CA GLU A 68 2.41 -5.56 -8.40
C GLU A 68 1.95 -6.85 -9.07
N TYR A 69 1.45 -7.81 -8.26
CA TYR A 69 0.90 -9.05 -8.77
C TYR A 69 -0.25 -8.84 -9.77
N CYS A 70 -1.07 -7.80 -9.54
CA CYS A 70 -2.18 -7.44 -10.41
C CYS A 70 -1.78 -6.46 -11.53
N GLY A 71 -0.50 -6.10 -11.65
CA GLY A 71 0.05 -5.35 -12.79
C GLY A 71 0.38 -3.88 -12.54
N VAL A 72 0.25 -3.40 -11.29
CA VAL A 72 0.64 -2.02 -10.95
C VAL A 72 2.16 -1.92 -10.88
N SER A 73 2.77 -1.09 -11.72
CA SER A 73 4.23 -1.03 -11.84
C SER A 73 4.90 0.01 -10.94
N HIS A 74 4.28 1.17 -10.73
CA HIS A 74 4.86 2.25 -9.93
C HIS A 74 4.10 2.44 -8.62
N ILE A 75 4.67 1.97 -7.52
CA ILE A 75 4.01 2.02 -6.20
C ILE A 75 4.87 2.78 -5.21
N GLU A 76 4.38 3.97 -4.87
CA GLU A 76 4.91 4.81 -3.82
C GLU A 76 4.33 4.42 -2.45
N ASN A 77 5.09 4.66 -1.38
CA ASN A 77 4.62 4.31 -0.04
C ASN A 77 5.12 5.28 1.04
N HIS A 78 4.29 5.46 2.06
CA HIS A 78 4.60 6.26 3.25
C HIS A 78 4.14 5.52 4.49
N PHE A 79 5.02 5.42 5.48
CA PHE A 79 4.71 4.94 6.81
C PHE A 79 4.76 6.11 7.79
N ILE A 80 3.72 6.26 8.60
CA ILE A 80 3.55 7.36 9.56
C ILE A 80 3.31 6.73 10.93
N GLY A 81 4.35 6.70 11.76
CA GLY A 81 4.26 6.14 13.11
C GLY A 81 5.58 6.27 13.89
N PRO A 82 5.54 6.19 15.23
CA PRO A 82 4.34 5.94 16.03
C PRO A 82 3.50 7.21 16.26
N LEU A 83 2.20 7.16 16.00
CA LEU A 83 1.32 8.33 16.09
C LEU A 83 1.21 8.92 17.50
N TYR A 84 1.40 8.10 18.55
CA TYR A 84 1.33 8.60 19.93
C TYR A 84 2.48 9.54 20.29
N GLU A 85 3.60 9.51 19.54
CA GLU A 85 4.76 10.39 19.76
C GLU A 85 4.62 11.72 19.02
N LEU A 86 3.75 11.78 18.01
CA LEU A 86 3.58 13.00 17.22
C LEU A 86 2.86 14.10 18.01
N THR A 87 3.41 15.30 17.95
CA THR A 87 2.77 16.53 18.37
C THR A 87 1.64 16.93 17.41
N ALA A 88 0.81 17.89 17.83
CA ALA A 88 -0.21 18.46 16.94
C ALA A 88 0.41 19.15 15.71
N LYS A 89 1.61 19.74 15.86
CA LYS A 89 2.33 20.37 14.76
C LYS A 89 2.81 19.33 13.74
N GLU A 90 3.47 18.26 14.19
CA GLU A 90 3.96 17.19 13.30
C GLU A 90 2.80 16.46 12.60
N ARG A 91 1.68 16.24 13.30
CA ARG A 91 0.45 15.70 12.66
C ARG A 91 -0.04 16.60 11.53
N LYS A 92 0.00 17.93 11.72
CA LYS A 92 -0.39 18.89 10.68
C LYS A 92 0.58 18.85 9.49
N GLU A 93 1.89 18.80 9.74
CA GLU A 93 2.91 18.71 8.68
C GLU A 93 2.74 17.45 7.82
N TRP A 94 2.37 16.32 8.44
CA TRP A 94 2.01 15.11 7.69
C TRP A 94 0.75 15.28 6.85
N LEU A 95 -0.30 15.91 7.38
CA LEU A 95 -1.52 16.20 6.61
C LEU A 95 -1.23 17.10 5.41
N ASP A 96 -0.41 18.14 5.59
CA ASP A 96 0.01 19.04 4.52
C ASP A 96 0.83 18.27 3.45
N THR A 97 1.72 17.37 3.90
CA THR A 97 2.51 16.49 3.02
C THR A 97 1.60 15.57 2.19
N ILE A 98 0.67 14.85 2.82
CA ILE A 98 -0.25 13.94 2.14
C ILE A 98 -1.16 14.72 1.17
N THR A 99 -1.56 15.95 1.51
CA THR A 99 -2.32 16.82 0.63
C THR A 99 -1.54 17.15 -0.65
N GLY A 100 -0.26 17.54 -0.52
CA GLY A 100 0.60 17.79 -1.67
C GLY A 100 0.79 16.57 -2.57
N LEU A 101 0.97 15.39 -1.97
CA LEU A 101 1.06 14.13 -2.70
C LEU A 101 -0.25 13.81 -3.46
N ALA A 102 -1.41 13.99 -2.82
CA ALA A 102 -2.70 13.75 -3.45
C ALA A 102 -2.95 14.67 -4.66
N ILE A 103 -2.53 15.93 -4.58
CA ILE A 103 -2.58 16.86 -5.72
C ILE A 103 -1.67 16.35 -6.84
N THR A 104 -0.46 15.90 -6.52
CA THR A 104 0.51 15.40 -7.50
C THR A 104 0.01 14.14 -8.20
N ASP A 105 -0.58 13.21 -7.45
CA ASP A 105 -1.13 11.95 -7.97
C ASP A 105 -2.39 12.15 -8.85
N SER A 106 -3.03 13.33 -8.77
CA SER A 106 -4.24 13.66 -9.55
C SER A 106 -3.97 14.24 -10.93
N LEU A 107 -2.72 14.64 -11.22
CA LEU A 107 -2.28 15.22 -12.48
C LEU A 107 -1.83 14.13 -13.47
#